data_AF-A0A7X5V6L1-F1
#
_entry.id   AF-A0A7X5V6L1-F1
#
_cell.length_a   1.000
_cell.length_b   1.000
_cell.length_c   1.000
_cell.angle_alpha   90.00
_cell.angle_beta   90.00
_cell.angle_gamma   90.00
#
_symmetry.space_group_name_H-M   'P 1'
#
loop_
_entity.id
_entity.type
_entity.pdbx_description
1 polymer ?
#
loop_
_entity_poly.entity_id
_entity_poly.type
_entity_poly.pdbx_seq_one_letter_code
_entity_poly.pdbx_strand_id
1 'polypeptide(L)'
;MPDTDDDQSVELEPDQREQGDDDTEAARERRAAQARAEAGKDLSTDVTESDAERRAEEDEQLRLDEEEDQEARAERLELARKDQQELDEHRDREELKDATAETTRAMQLAYADEEARDRYRQYAANDKQRGLSDRAHGRHELDEAAAHPDEPGSAGLAAEGRRYQNAATIEERKYVADHDIADAYDSSARDHRREAAEAQPSASEAVRKAPEDAPEAQLPQARRHVRGPGRVRTKQGKVVKPNRASEPDLEL
;
A
#
# COMPACT_ATOMS: atom_id res chain seq x y z
N MET A 1 -49.99 -33.96 62.39
CA MET A 1 -50.10 -33.74 63.84
C MET A 1 -51.53 -34.13 64.21
N PRO A 2 -51.82 -35.13 65.08
CA PRO A 2 -51.00 -35.86 66.09
C PRO A 2 -50.76 -37.34 65.67
N ASP A 3 -49.75 -38.08 66.15
CA ASP A 3 -49.43 -38.63 67.50
C ASP A 3 -50.35 -39.80 67.95
N THR A 4 -49.73 -41.00 68.05
CA THR A 4 -49.81 -42.05 69.12
C THR A 4 -51.20 -42.58 69.54
N ASP A 5 -51.50 -43.86 69.76
CA ASP A 5 -50.78 -45.12 70.03
C ASP A 5 -51.73 -46.29 69.66
N ASP A 6 -51.21 -47.52 69.51
CA ASP A 6 -51.82 -48.67 70.20
C ASP A 6 -50.90 -49.90 70.12
N ASP A 7 -50.40 -50.25 71.30
CA ASP A 7 -49.61 -51.42 71.65
C ASP A 7 -50.34 -52.73 71.35
N GLN A 8 -49.63 -53.70 70.76
CA GLN A 8 -49.94 -55.13 70.94
C GLN A 8 -48.78 -55.81 71.66
N SER A 9 -48.98 -55.89 72.96
CA SER A 9 -48.31 -56.74 73.92
C SER A 9 -48.29 -58.22 73.49
N VAL A 10 -47.12 -58.84 73.59
CA VAL A 10 -47.02 -60.30 73.72
C VAL A 10 -46.29 -60.59 75.03
N GLU A 11 -47.09 -61.00 76.02
CA GLU A 11 -46.63 -61.66 77.23
C GLU A 11 -45.86 -62.94 76.89
N LEU A 12 -44.65 -63.07 77.44
CA LEU A 12 -44.04 -64.36 77.71
C LEU A 12 -43.54 -64.32 79.14
N GLU A 13 -44.35 -64.90 80.03
CA GLU A 13 -43.95 -65.22 81.39
C GLU A 13 -43.09 -66.51 81.46
N PRO A 14 -42.36 -66.69 82.57
CA PRO A 14 -41.00 -67.24 82.60
C PRO A 14 -41.00 -68.70 83.02
N ASP A 15 -39.90 -69.44 82.73
CA ASP A 15 -39.26 -70.24 83.79
C ASP A 15 -37.93 -70.96 83.42
N GLN A 16 -37.02 -70.92 84.40
CA GLN A 16 -36.00 -71.93 84.79
C GLN A 16 -34.52 -71.82 84.36
N ARG A 17 -33.74 -71.39 85.37
CA ARG A 17 -32.58 -72.09 86.00
C ARG A 17 -31.23 -72.13 85.27
N GLU A 18 -30.38 -71.19 85.69
CA GLU A 18 -29.14 -71.44 86.45
C GLU A 18 -28.36 -72.74 86.14
N GLN A 19 -27.26 -72.63 85.39
CA GLN A 19 -26.00 -73.32 85.68
C GLN A 19 -24.86 -72.61 84.96
N GLY A 20 -23.84 -72.22 85.74
CA GLY A 20 -22.73 -71.38 85.30
C GLY A 20 -21.77 -72.06 84.34
N ASP A 21 -21.08 -71.24 83.57
CA ASP A 21 -19.78 -71.55 83.01
C ASP A 21 -18.89 -70.31 83.12
N ASP A 22 -17.74 -70.49 83.76
CA ASP A 22 -16.70 -69.52 84.03
C ASP A 22 -16.02 -69.04 82.73
N ASP A 23 -16.64 -68.09 82.03
CA ASP A 23 -15.97 -67.36 80.95
C ASP A 23 -15.26 -66.13 81.51
N THR A 24 -14.00 -66.32 81.90
CA THR A 24 -13.08 -65.25 82.33
C THR A 24 -13.12 -64.05 81.37
N GLU A 25 -13.24 -62.83 81.90
CA GLU A 25 -13.28 -61.57 81.12
C GLU A 25 -12.18 -61.47 80.05
N ALA A 26 -11.02 -62.08 80.32
CA ALA A 26 -9.87 -62.14 79.42
C ALA A 26 -10.14 -62.87 78.08
N ALA A 27 -11.06 -63.85 78.03
CA ALA A 27 -11.41 -64.55 76.79
C ALA A 27 -12.38 -63.72 75.93
N ARG A 28 -13.27 -62.96 76.57
CA ARG A 28 -14.22 -62.05 75.92
C ARG A 28 -13.52 -60.84 75.34
N GLU A 29 -12.54 -60.30 76.07
CA GLU A 29 -11.70 -59.19 75.62
C GLU A 29 -10.80 -59.62 74.44
N ARG A 30 -10.26 -60.84 74.44
CA ARG A 30 -9.51 -61.36 73.29
C ARG A 30 -10.36 -61.53 72.04
N ARG A 31 -11.59 -62.07 72.13
CA ARG A 31 -12.50 -62.14 70.98
C ARG A 31 -12.90 -60.76 70.47
N ALA A 32 -13.17 -59.81 71.36
CA ALA A 32 -13.48 -58.43 70.97
C ALA A 32 -12.28 -57.72 70.33
N ALA A 33 -11.06 -57.98 70.80
CA ALA A 33 -9.84 -57.47 70.20
C ALA A 33 -9.57 -58.10 68.83
N GLN A 34 -9.83 -59.41 68.67
CA GLN A 34 -9.65 -60.13 67.40
C GLN A 34 -10.69 -59.68 66.35
N ALA A 35 -11.95 -59.50 66.75
CA ALA A 35 -13.00 -58.97 65.87
C ALA A 35 -12.74 -57.51 65.45
N ARG A 36 -12.17 -56.67 66.33
CA ARG A 36 -11.75 -55.30 65.98
C ARG A 36 -10.53 -55.29 65.05
N ALA A 37 -9.61 -56.24 65.22
CA ALA A 37 -8.43 -56.38 64.36
C ALA A 37 -8.76 -56.92 62.97
N GLU A 38 -9.77 -57.78 62.84
CA GLU A 38 -10.26 -58.29 61.54
C GLU A 38 -11.15 -57.26 60.82
N ALA A 39 -12.04 -56.56 61.53
CA ALA A 39 -12.90 -55.52 60.92
C ALA A 39 -12.13 -54.30 60.37
N GLY A 40 -10.93 -54.03 60.89
CA GLY A 40 -10.08 -52.92 60.42
C GLY A 40 -9.14 -53.25 59.26
N LYS A 41 -8.97 -54.55 58.93
CA LYS A 41 -7.92 -55.00 58.02
C LYS A 41 -8.32 -55.03 56.54
N ASP A 42 -9.60 -55.29 56.26
CA ASP A 42 -10.05 -55.48 54.87
C ASP A 42 -10.77 -54.24 54.28
N LEU A 43 -11.22 -53.30 55.10
CA LEU A 43 -11.93 -52.08 54.64
C LEU A 43 -11.00 -50.88 54.38
N SER A 44 -9.78 -50.88 54.92
CA SER A 44 -8.90 -49.72 54.82
C SER A 44 -8.03 -49.72 53.56
N THR A 45 -7.64 -50.89 53.06
CA THR A 45 -6.79 -51.02 51.86
C THR A 45 -7.55 -50.78 50.56
N ASP A 46 -8.72 -51.40 50.37
CA ASP A 46 -9.52 -51.25 49.13
C ASP A 46 -10.07 -49.82 48.93
N VAL A 47 -10.43 -49.12 50.01
CA VAL A 47 -10.89 -47.73 49.94
C VAL A 47 -9.73 -46.79 49.62
N THR A 48 -8.53 -47.05 50.15
CA THR A 48 -7.34 -46.23 49.85
C THR A 48 -6.77 -46.45 48.46
N GLU A 49 -6.86 -47.67 47.93
CA GLU A 49 -6.40 -48.00 46.57
C GLU A 49 -7.38 -47.43 45.53
N SER A 50 -8.69 -47.58 45.76
CA SER A 50 -9.73 -46.96 44.93
C SER A 50 -9.70 -45.42 44.96
N ASP A 51 -9.41 -44.80 46.10
CA ASP A 51 -9.26 -43.33 46.17
C ASP A 51 -7.92 -42.85 45.60
N ALA A 52 -6.87 -43.68 45.58
CA ALA A 52 -5.60 -43.36 44.92
C ALA A 52 -5.70 -43.46 43.40
N GLU A 53 -6.38 -44.47 42.88
CA GLU A 53 -6.70 -44.61 41.45
C GLU A 53 -7.57 -43.46 40.96
N ARG A 54 -8.63 -43.10 41.71
CA ARG A 54 -9.51 -41.98 41.35
C ARG A 54 -8.79 -40.64 41.31
N ARG A 55 -7.84 -40.40 42.24
CA ARG A 55 -6.97 -39.20 42.20
C ARG A 55 -5.98 -39.22 41.04
N ALA A 56 -5.44 -40.39 40.68
CA ALA A 56 -4.55 -40.52 39.54
C ALA A 56 -5.29 -40.27 38.22
N GLU A 57 -6.53 -40.76 38.09
CA GLU A 57 -7.41 -40.48 36.95
C GLU A 57 -7.80 -38.99 36.88
N GLU A 58 -8.11 -38.36 38.02
CA GLU A 58 -8.40 -36.91 38.09
C GLU A 58 -7.16 -36.06 37.72
N ASP A 59 -5.97 -36.41 38.20
CA ASP A 59 -4.71 -35.73 37.84
C ASP A 59 -4.35 -35.92 36.35
N GLU A 60 -4.64 -37.10 35.78
CA GLU A 60 -4.45 -37.38 34.36
C GLU A 60 -5.45 -36.60 33.49
N GLN A 61 -6.72 -36.52 33.90
CA GLN A 61 -7.72 -35.65 33.26
C GLN A 61 -7.34 -34.17 33.31
N LEU A 62 -6.89 -33.68 34.47
CA LEU A 62 -6.43 -32.30 34.62
C LEU A 62 -5.27 -31.95 33.67
N ARG A 63 -4.34 -32.88 33.43
CA ARG A 63 -3.26 -32.69 32.47
C ARG A 63 -3.75 -32.63 31.04
N LEU A 64 -4.68 -33.52 30.66
CA LEU A 64 -5.26 -33.52 29.31
C LEU A 64 -6.04 -32.23 29.06
N ASP A 65 -6.84 -31.77 30.03
CA ASP A 65 -7.55 -30.50 29.95
C ASP A 65 -6.58 -29.31 29.84
N GLU A 66 -5.47 -29.30 30.60
CA GLU A 66 -4.43 -28.27 30.51
C GLU A 66 -3.70 -28.27 29.17
N GLU A 67 -3.45 -29.45 28.58
CA GLU A 67 -2.86 -29.60 27.24
C GLU A 67 -3.82 -29.10 26.16
N GLU A 68 -5.11 -29.46 26.23
CA GLU A 68 -6.14 -29.01 25.29
C GLU A 68 -6.33 -27.48 25.37
N ASP A 69 -6.29 -26.91 26.58
CA ASP A 69 -6.33 -25.47 26.80
C ASP A 69 -5.09 -24.75 26.23
N GLN A 70 -3.92 -25.38 26.30
CA GLN A 70 -2.68 -24.86 25.72
C GLN A 70 -2.71 -24.91 24.19
N GLU A 71 -3.20 -25.99 23.61
CA GLU A 71 -3.40 -26.12 22.16
C GLU A 71 -4.40 -25.09 21.66
N ALA A 72 -5.56 -24.96 22.31
CA ALA A 72 -6.57 -23.96 21.96
C ALA A 72 -6.04 -22.52 22.07
N ARG A 73 -5.17 -22.22 23.05
CA ARG A 73 -4.49 -20.92 23.15
C ARG A 73 -3.47 -20.72 22.04
N ALA A 74 -2.71 -21.76 21.68
CA ALA A 74 -1.73 -21.70 20.60
C ALA A 74 -2.42 -21.48 19.24
N GLU A 75 -3.52 -22.18 18.97
CA GLU A 75 -4.33 -21.99 17.75
C GLU A 75 -4.93 -20.58 17.67
N ARG A 76 -5.45 -20.06 18.80
CA ARG A 76 -5.95 -18.67 18.86
C ARG A 76 -4.85 -17.64 18.60
N LEU A 77 -3.64 -17.88 19.11
CA LEU A 77 -2.49 -17.01 18.85
C LEU A 77 -2.03 -17.10 17.39
N GLU A 78 -2.05 -18.29 16.78
CA GLU A 78 -1.72 -18.46 15.38
C GLU A 78 -2.76 -17.77 14.48
N LEU A 79 -4.05 -17.92 14.79
CA LEU A 79 -5.13 -17.24 14.07
C LEU A 79 -5.00 -15.73 14.18
N ALA A 80 -4.79 -15.20 15.39
CA ALA A 80 -4.59 -13.76 15.60
C ALA A 80 -3.35 -13.24 14.85
N ARG A 81 -2.28 -14.05 14.76
CA ARG A 81 -1.09 -13.70 13.99
C ARG A 81 -1.36 -13.68 12.48
N LYS A 82 -2.15 -14.63 11.97
CA LYS A 82 -2.57 -14.65 10.56
C LYS A 82 -3.46 -13.45 10.24
N ASP A 83 -4.46 -13.16 11.07
CA ASP A 83 -5.33 -12.00 10.91
C ASP A 83 -4.53 -10.69 10.90
N GLN A 84 -3.54 -10.58 11.78
CA GLN A 84 -2.66 -9.40 11.81
C GLN A 84 -1.77 -9.31 10.57
N GLN A 85 -1.25 -10.44 10.09
CA GLN A 85 -0.48 -10.49 8.84
C GLN A 85 -1.34 -10.06 7.63
N GLU A 86 -2.58 -10.55 7.53
CA GLU A 86 -3.51 -10.17 6.46
C GLU A 86 -3.84 -8.67 6.47
N LEU A 87 -4.01 -8.08 7.66
CA LEU A 87 -4.23 -6.64 7.81
C LEU A 87 -3.01 -5.83 7.37
N ASP A 88 -1.80 -6.26 7.74
CA ASP A 88 -0.57 -5.59 7.34
C ASP A 88 -0.34 -5.72 5.82
N GLU A 89 -0.60 -6.89 5.23
CA GLU A 89 -0.55 -7.10 3.78
C GLU A 89 -1.58 -6.24 3.03
N HIS A 90 -2.78 -6.04 3.59
CA HIS A 90 -3.78 -5.15 3.01
C HIS A 90 -3.34 -3.69 3.04
N ARG A 91 -2.83 -3.20 4.19
CA ARG A 91 -2.30 -1.83 4.31
C ARG A 91 -1.17 -1.58 3.33
N ASP A 92 -0.21 -2.50 3.28
CA ASP A 92 0.90 -2.45 2.33
C ASP A 92 0.43 -2.35 0.88
N ARG A 93 -0.64 -3.07 0.52
CA ARG A 93 -1.21 -3.03 -0.83
C ARG A 93 -1.88 -1.69 -1.12
N GLU A 94 -2.58 -1.09 -0.16
CA GLU A 94 -3.15 0.25 -0.32
C GLU A 94 -2.06 1.31 -0.45
N GLU A 95 -1.02 1.27 0.39
CA GLU A 95 0.13 2.18 0.29
C GLU A 95 0.82 2.09 -1.08
N LEU A 96 0.98 0.89 -1.64
CA LEU A 96 1.50 0.71 -3.00
C LEU A 96 0.58 1.31 -4.08
N LYS A 97 -0.76 1.18 -3.94
CA LYS A 97 -1.72 1.80 -4.86
C LYS A 97 -1.66 3.32 -4.80
N ASP A 98 -1.53 3.89 -3.60
CA ASP A 98 -1.41 5.33 -3.43
C ASP A 98 -0.09 5.84 -4.01
N ALA A 99 1.04 5.16 -3.73
CA ALA A 99 2.33 5.49 -4.34
C ALA A 99 2.31 5.41 -5.87
N THR A 100 1.66 4.38 -6.45
CA THR A 100 1.53 4.30 -7.92
C THR A 100 0.62 5.40 -8.50
N ALA A 101 -0.40 5.85 -7.77
CA ALA A 101 -1.22 6.97 -8.19
C ALA A 101 -0.45 8.30 -8.13
N GLU A 102 0.33 8.53 -7.07
CA GLU A 102 1.19 9.70 -6.90
C GLU A 102 2.27 9.79 -7.98
N THR A 103 2.99 8.69 -8.24
CA THR A 103 4.00 8.62 -9.31
C THR A 103 3.38 8.89 -10.69
N THR A 104 2.20 8.34 -10.97
CA THR A 104 1.50 8.57 -12.23
C THR A 104 1.12 10.05 -12.38
N ARG A 105 0.59 10.67 -11.31
CA ARG A 105 0.23 12.09 -11.30
C ARG A 105 1.46 12.99 -11.49
N ALA A 106 2.56 12.69 -10.80
CA ALA A 106 3.82 13.42 -10.94
C ALA A 106 4.35 13.33 -12.39
N MET A 107 4.31 12.14 -13.00
CA MET A 107 4.70 11.98 -14.41
C MET A 107 3.79 12.74 -15.39
N GLN A 108 2.48 12.80 -15.13
CA GLN A 108 1.55 13.60 -15.93
C GLN A 108 1.86 15.11 -15.84
N LEU A 109 2.15 15.61 -14.65
CA LEU A 109 2.57 17.01 -14.45
C LEU A 109 3.89 17.30 -15.15
N ALA A 110 4.88 16.41 -15.03
CA ALA A 110 6.15 16.55 -15.73
C ALA A 110 5.96 16.65 -17.25
N TYR A 111 5.08 15.81 -17.82
CA TYR A 111 4.77 15.86 -19.26
C TYR A 111 4.11 17.17 -19.67
N ALA A 112 3.16 17.67 -18.86
CA ALA A 112 2.50 18.95 -19.13
C ALA A 112 3.49 20.13 -19.12
N ASP A 113 4.43 20.12 -18.18
CA ASP A 113 5.49 21.13 -18.07
C ASP A 113 6.49 21.04 -19.24
N GLU A 114 6.83 19.83 -19.72
CA GLU A 114 7.65 19.67 -20.93
C GLU A 114 6.97 20.25 -22.17
N GLU A 115 5.65 20.06 -22.32
CA GLU A 115 4.89 20.65 -23.41
C GLU A 115 4.84 22.18 -23.30
N ALA A 116 4.69 22.72 -22.09
CA ALA A 116 4.77 24.16 -21.86
C ALA A 116 6.16 24.71 -22.20
N ARG A 117 7.24 24.09 -21.70
CA ARG A 117 8.64 24.41 -22.04
C ARG A 117 8.84 24.46 -23.55
N ASP A 118 8.40 23.44 -24.27
CA ASP A 118 8.62 23.35 -25.71
C ASP A 118 7.87 24.43 -26.48
N ARG A 119 6.67 24.84 -26.03
CA ARG A 119 5.95 25.99 -26.57
C ARG A 119 6.70 27.30 -26.36
N TYR A 120 7.17 27.57 -25.15
CA TYR A 120 7.93 28.80 -24.86
C TYR A 120 9.28 28.85 -25.57
N ARG A 121 9.96 27.71 -25.73
CA ARG A 121 11.17 27.63 -26.58
C ARG A 121 10.88 27.99 -28.05
N GLN A 122 9.73 27.58 -28.57
CA GLN A 122 9.32 27.95 -29.93
C GLN A 122 9.03 29.45 -30.04
N TYR A 123 8.34 30.06 -29.06
CA TYR A 123 8.11 31.50 -29.04
C TYR A 123 9.42 32.28 -28.96
N ALA A 124 10.30 31.92 -28.02
CA ALA A 124 11.64 32.48 -27.89
C ALA A 124 12.43 32.40 -29.21
N ALA A 125 12.41 31.25 -29.90
CA ALA A 125 13.09 31.09 -31.17
C ALA A 125 12.53 32.01 -32.28
N ASN A 126 11.20 32.19 -32.33
CA ASN A 126 10.55 33.07 -33.29
C ASN A 126 10.89 34.55 -33.02
N ASP A 127 10.84 34.97 -31.76
CA ASP A 127 11.15 36.34 -31.35
C ASP A 127 12.62 36.67 -31.61
N LYS A 128 13.52 35.71 -31.35
CA LYS A 128 14.93 35.83 -31.73
C LYS A 128 15.12 36.04 -33.25
N GLN A 129 14.42 35.25 -34.07
CA GLN A 129 14.51 35.40 -35.54
C GLN A 129 13.97 36.75 -36.01
N ARG A 130 12.84 37.20 -35.46
CA ARG A 130 12.27 38.53 -35.76
C ARG A 130 13.22 39.65 -35.35
N GLY A 131 13.74 39.60 -34.12
CA GLY A 131 14.69 40.60 -33.63
C GLY A 131 15.97 40.68 -34.47
N LEU A 132 16.48 39.55 -34.97
CA LEU A 132 17.61 39.54 -35.92
C LEU A 132 17.26 40.18 -37.27
N SER A 133 16.07 39.88 -37.80
CA SER A 133 15.58 40.47 -39.05
C SER A 133 15.42 41.98 -38.93
N ASP A 134 14.74 42.45 -37.87
CA ASP A 134 14.52 43.87 -37.61
C ASP A 134 15.85 44.60 -37.39
N ARG A 135 16.79 43.98 -36.66
CA ARG A 135 18.13 44.54 -36.46
C ARG A 135 18.90 44.67 -37.76
N ALA A 136 18.82 43.68 -38.65
CA ALA A 136 19.48 43.73 -39.95
C ALA A 136 18.86 44.82 -40.84
N HIS A 137 17.53 44.89 -40.89
CA HIS A 137 16.82 45.89 -41.67
C HIS A 137 17.10 47.31 -41.16
N GLY A 138 17.02 47.51 -39.84
CA GLY A 138 17.31 48.81 -39.24
C GLY A 138 18.76 49.27 -39.42
N ARG A 139 19.73 48.34 -39.46
CA ARG A 139 21.12 48.67 -39.82
C ARG A 139 21.24 49.10 -41.27
N HIS A 140 20.62 48.35 -42.18
CA HIS A 140 20.63 48.69 -43.60
C HIS A 140 20.11 50.11 -43.86
N GLU A 141 18.96 50.48 -43.29
CA GLU A 141 18.38 51.81 -43.47
C GLU A 141 19.24 52.93 -42.87
N LEU A 142 19.90 52.67 -41.74
CA LEU A 142 20.83 53.63 -41.15
C LEU A 142 22.10 53.79 -41.98
N ASP A 143 22.64 52.68 -42.50
CA ASP A 143 23.82 52.69 -43.36
C ASP A 143 23.53 53.41 -44.69
N GLU A 144 22.35 53.18 -45.27
CA GLU A 144 21.88 53.87 -46.49
C GLU A 144 21.70 55.37 -46.26
N ALA A 145 21.06 55.75 -45.14
CA ALA A 145 20.93 57.16 -44.77
C ALA A 145 22.28 57.85 -44.49
N ALA A 146 23.25 57.12 -43.92
CA ALA A 146 24.59 57.62 -43.64
C ALA A 146 25.45 57.76 -44.91
N ALA A 147 25.26 56.88 -45.89
CA ALA A 147 25.94 56.94 -47.17
C ALA A 147 25.42 58.10 -48.05
N HIS A 148 24.13 58.44 -47.92
CA HIS A 148 23.45 59.44 -48.73
C HIS A 148 22.76 60.53 -47.88
N PRO A 149 23.52 61.33 -47.09
CA PRO A 149 22.93 62.25 -46.11
C PRO A 149 22.11 63.38 -46.73
N ASP A 150 22.52 63.87 -47.91
CA ASP A 150 21.90 65.02 -48.58
C ASP A 150 20.73 64.63 -49.51
N GLU A 151 20.46 63.33 -49.69
CA GLU A 151 19.38 62.89 -50.56
C GLU A 151 18.00 63.12 -49.92
N PRO A 152 17.00 63.57 -50.70
CA PRO A 152 15.65 63.75 -50.20
C PRO A 152 15.09 62.39 -49.75
N GLY A 153 14.85 62.24 -48.45
CA GLY A 153 14.38 60.98 -47.83
C GLY A 153 15.38 60.33 -46.88
N SER A 154 16.64 60.76 -46.86
CA SER A 154 17.69 60.23 -45.96
C SER A 154 17.31 60.30 -44.48
N ALA A 155 16.72 61.43 -44.06
CA ALA A 155 16.22 61.60 -42.69
C ALA A 155 15.06 60.64 -42.35
N GLY A 156 14.26 60.27 -43.37
CA GLY A 156 13.19 59.27 -43.25
C GLY A 156 13.75 57.88 -43.01
N LEU A 157 14.71 57.45 -43.84
CA LEU A 157 15.44 56.18 -43.67
C LEU A 157 16.15 56.11 -42.31
N ALA A 158 16.81 57.18 -41.88
CA ALA A 158 17.43 57.23 -40.55
C ALA A 158 16.42 57.09 -39.41
N ALA A 159 15.21 57.64 -39.58
CA ALA A 159 14.14 57.49 -38.59
C ALA A 159 13.55 56.07 -38.59
N GLU A 160 13.36 55.48 -39.76
CA GLU A 160 12.89 54.10 -39.94
C GLU A 160 13.90 53.11 -39.33
N GLY A 161 15.20 53.31 -39.60
CA GLY A 161 16.22 52.41 -39.10
C GLY A 161 16.31 52.43 -37.57
N ARG A 162 16.11 53.59 -36.95
CA ARG A 162 15.96 53.70 -35.49
C ARG A 162 14.71 52.99 -34.97
N ARG A 163 13.59 53.03 -35.70
CA ARG A 163 12.36 52.30 -35.32
C ARG A 163 12.58 50.79 -35.34
N TYR A 164 13.22 50.26 -36.38
CA TYR A 164 13.54 48.83 -36.45
C TYR A 164 14.58 48.40 -35.41
N GLN A 165 15.58 49.25 -35.09
CA GLN A 165 16.47 48.98 -33.96
C GLN A 165 15.69 48.88 -32.64
N ASN A 166 14.76 49.79 -32.37
CA ASN A 166 13.91 49.74 -31.19
C ASN A 166 13.02 48.49 -31.18
N ALA A 167 12.41 48.13 -32.32
CA ALA A 167 11.63 46.90 -32.46
C ALA A 167 12.49 45.66 -32.15
N ALA A 168 13.69 45.57 -32.71
CA ALA A 168 14.63 44.49 -32.42
C ALA A 168 14.96 44.36 -30.93
N THR A 169 15.13 45.47 -30.20
CA THR A 169 15.35 45.42 -28.75
C THR A 169 14.13 44.94 -27.96
N ILE A 170 12.91 45.22 -28.45
CA ILE A 170 11.69 44.73 -27.83
C ILE A 170 11.59 43.22 -28.03
N GLU A 171 11.84 42.73 -29.24
CA GLU A 171 11.84 41.29 -29.54
C GLU A 171 12.92 40.54 -28.77
N GLU A 172 14.11 41.13 -28.57
CA GLU A 172 15.15 40.55 -27.73
C GLU A 172 14.72 40.39 -26.26
N ARG A 173 14.00 41.38 -25.70
CA ARG A 173 13.46 41.28 -24.34
C ARG A 173 12.41 40.18 -24.22
N LYS A 174 11.55 40.03 -25.23
CA LYS A 174 10.56 38.94 -25.26
C LYS A 174 11.23 37.58 -25.36
N TYR A 175 12.22 37.45 -26.24
CA TYR A 175 13.04 36.24 -26.35
C TYR A 175 13.62 35.81 -25.00
N VAL A 176 14.24 36.75 -24.26
CA VAL A 176 14.80 36.45 -22.93
C VAL A 176 13.69 36.02 -21.96
N ALA A 177 12.58 36.75 -21.91
CA ALA A 177 11.47 36.42 -21.02
C ALA A 177 10.88 35.02 -21.31
N ASP A 178 10.63 34.69 -22.57
CA ASP A 178 10.11 33.37 -22.97
C ASP A 178 11.12 32.26 -22.71
N HIS A 179 12.42 32.54 -22.86
CA HIS A 179 13.47 31.59 -22.53
C HIS A 179 13.50 31.30 -21.02
N ASP A 180 13.43 32.33 -20.18
CA ASP A 180 13.41 32.18 -18.72
C ASP A 180 12.17 31.39 -18.26
N ILE A 181 11.00 31.64 -18.87
CA ILE A 181 9.78 30.88 -18.61
C ILE A 181 9.97 29.41 -19.02
N ALA A 182 10.57 29.15 -20.18
CA ALA A 182 10.84 27.78 -20.61
C ALA A 182 11.77 27.05 -19.64
N ASP A 183 12.82 27.71 -19.13
CA ASP A 183 13.74 27.13 -18.17
C ASP A 183 13.07 26.84 -16.82
N ALA A 184 12.12 27.67 -16.39
CA ALA A 184 11.30 27.41 -15.20
C ALA A 184 10.46 26.14 -15.36
N TYR A 185 9.79 25.97 -16.50
CA TYR A 185 9.05 24.74 -16.81
C TYR A 185 9.97 23.52 -16.94
N ASP A 186 11.17 23.67 -17.50
CA ASP A 186 12.16 22.59 -17.57
C ASP A 186 12.62 22.15 -16.17
N SER A 187 12.78 23.09 -15.24
CA SER A 187 13.09 22.79 -13.83
C SER A 187 11.93 22.05 -13.17
N SER A 188 10.72 22.58 -13.27
CA SER A 188 9.50 21.97 -12.70
C SER A 188 9.28 20.53 -13.20
N ALA A 189 9.45 20.31 -14.51
CA ALA A 189 9.36 18.98 -15.10
C ALA A 189 10.40 17.98 -14.56
N ARG A 190 11.61 18.46 -14.21
CA ARG A 190 12.65 17.62 -13.59
C ARG A 190 12.30 17.30 -12.15
N ASP A 191 11.75 18.26 -11.42
CA ASP A 191 11.35 18.07 -10.02
C ASP A 191 10.23 17.03 -9.92
N HIS A 192 9.21 17.12 -10.78
CA HIS A 192 8.16 16.10 -10.85
C HIS A 192 8.66 14.71 -11.26
N ARG A 193 9.65 14.63 -12.17
CA ARG A 193 10.28 13.35 -12.50
C ARG A 193 11.08 12.78 -11.34
N ARG A 194 11.71 13.63 -10.55
CA ARG A 194 12.44 13.23 -9.34
C ARG A 194 11.48 12.73 -8.27
N GLU A 195 10.39 13.44 -8.02
CA GLU A 195 9.31 13.03 -7.12
C GLU A 195 8.75 11.66 -7.52
N ALA A 196 8.47 11.46 -8.81
CA ALA A 196 8.04 10.16 -9.33
C ALA A 196 9.10 9.06 -9.13
N ALA A 197 10.40 9.38 -9.23
CA ALA A 197 11.46 8.40 -9.01
C ALA A 197 11.64 8.04 -7.52
N GLU A 198 11.38 9.00 -6.61
CA GLU A 198 11.46 8.79 -5.16
C GLU A 198 10.26 7.98 -4.63
N ALA A 199 9.08 8.13 -5.24
CA ALA A 199 7.87 7.42 -4.85
C ALA A 199 7.73 6.02 -5.50
N GLN A 200 8.62 5.62 -6.40
CA GLN A 200 8.59 4.26 -6.95
C GLN A 200 9.21 3.24 -5.96
N PRO A 201 8.53 2.11 -5.69
CA PRO A 201 9.09 1.05 -4.86
C PRO A 201 10.37 0.49 -5.50
N SER A 202 11.30 0.03 -4.66
CA SER A 202 12.55 -0.56 -5.14
C SER A 202 12.27 -1.75 -6.08
N ALA A 203 13.09 -1.95 -7.11
CA ALA A 203 12.90 -3.06 -8.07
C ALA A 203 12.82 -4.43 -7.37
N SER A 204 13.47 -4.58 -6.22
CA SER A 204 13.38 -5.76 -5.36
C SER A 204 12.03 -5.95 -4.65
N GLU A 205 11.36 -4.87 -4.24
CA GLU A 205 10.03 -4.92 -3.64
C GLU A 205 8.95 -5.13 -4.69
N ALA A 206 9.09 -4.51 -5.86
CA ALA A 206 8.16 -4.68 -6.98
C ALA A 206 8.09 -6.15 -7.47
N VAL A 207 9.18 -6.91 -7.34
CA VAL A 207 9.20 -8.36 -7.67
C VAL A 207 8.58 -9.21 -6.57
N ARG A 208 8.71 -8.82 -5.29
CA ARG A 208 8.12 -9.58 -4.16
C ARG A 208 6.62 -9.34 -4.01
N LYS A 209 6.15 -8.14 -4.32
CA LYS A 209 4.73 -7.74 -4.33
C LYS A 209 4.31 -7.39 -5.75
N ALA A 210 4.47 -8.34 -6.67
CA ALA A 210 4.00 -8.13 -8.03
C ALA A 210 2.48 -7.91 -8.02
N PRO A 211 1.96 -6.87 -8.69
CA PRO A 211 0.52 -6.69 -8.84
C PRO A 211 -0.08 -7.89 -9.57
N GLU A 212 -1.28 -8.33 -9.16
CA GLU A 212 -1.97 -9.47 -9.78
C GLU A 212 -2.28 -9.22 -11.26
N ASP A 213 -2.58 -7.96 -11.60
CA ASP A 213 -2.70 -7.48 -12.98
C ASP A 213 -1.48 -6.63 -13.33
N ALA A 214 -0.73 -7.05 -14.35
CA ALA A 214 0.31 -6.22 -14.92
C ALA A 214 -0.36 -4.95 -15.50
N PRO A 215 0.13 -3.74 -15.20
CA PRO A 215 -0.39 -2.55 -15.85
C PRO A 215 -0.27 -2.74 -17.36
N GLU A 216 -1.38 -2.57 -18.09
CA GLU A 216 -1.35 -2.58 -19.56
C GLU A 216 -0.24 -1.63 -19.98
N ALA A 217 0.75 -2.17 -20.70
CA ALA A 217 1.85 -1.38 -21.21
C ALA A 217 1.24 -0.26 -22.04
N GLN A 218 1.22 0.96 -21.48
CA GLN A 218 0.93 2.14 -22.25
C GLN A 218 2.05 2.20 -23.28
N LEU A 219 1.75 1.69 -24.49
CA LEU A 219 2.62 1.84 -25.64
C LEU A 219 3.09 3.28 -25.60
N PRO A 220 4.41 3.54 -25.66
CA PRO A 220 4.89 4.91 -25.72
C PRO A 220 4.08 5.53 -26.83
N GLN A 221 3.21 6.48 -26.50
CA GLN A 221 2.51 7.28 -27.48
C GLN A 221 3.63 8.07 -28.12
N ALA A 222 4.29 7.43 -29.08
CA ALA A 222 5.55 7.80 -29.63
C ALA A 222 5.27 9.09 -30.34
N ARG A 223 5.48 10.20 -29.63
CA ARG A 223 5.53 11.57 -30.11
C ARG A 223 4.78 11.67 -31.43
N ARG A 224 3.46 11.48 -31.39
CA ARG A 224 2.63 11.58 -32.60
C ARG A 224 2.40 13.06 -32.95
N HIS A 225 3.42 13.88 -32.68
CA HIS A 225 3.75 15.09 -33.42
C HIS A 225 4.70 14.73 -34.57
N VAL A 226 4.38 13.66 -35.32
CA VAL A 226 4.73 13.70 -36.74
C VAL A 226 3.88 14.83 -37.29
N ARG A 227 4.51 15.97 -37.55
CA ARG A 227 3.98 17.05 -38.39
C ARG A 227 3.05 16.42 -39.42
N GLY A 228 1.74 16.58 -39.24
CA GLY A 228 0.81 16.30 -40.33
C GLY A 228 1.33 17.05 -41.55
N PRO A 229 1.24 16.47 -42.77
CA PRO A 229 1.82 17.07 -43.96
C PRO A 229 1.28 18.50 -44.08
N GLY A 230 2.13 19.46 -43.72
CA GLY A 230 1.77 20.86 -43.74
C GLY A 230 1.34 21.17 -45.17
N ARG A 231 0.19 21.83 -45.33
CA ARG A 231 -0.27 22.27 -46.65
C ARG A 231 0.82 23.13 -47.28
N VAL A 232 1.61 22.55 -48.17
CA VAL A 232 2.59 23.29 -48.94
C VAL A 232 1.80 24.12 -49.95
N ARG A 233 1.67 25.41 -49.68
CA ARG A 233 1.15 26.37 -50.67
C ARG A 233 2.24 26.56 -51.72
N THR A 234 1.92 26.30 -52.98
CA THR A 234 2.80 26.74 -54.08
C THR A 234 2.78 28.27 -54.15
N LYS A 235 3.75 28.88 -54.85
CA LYS A 235 3.84 30.34 -55.05
C LYS A 235 2.58 30.99 -55.65
N GLN A 236 1.59 30.20 -56.09
CA GLN A 236 0.30 30.62 -56.64
C GLN A 236 -0.90 30.40 -55.70
N GLY A 237 -0.68 30.05 -54.43
CA GLY A 237 -1.73 30.00 -53.40
C GLY A 237 -2.71 28.81 -53.48
N LYS A 238 -2.52 27.85 -54.40
CA LYS A 238 -3.35 26.65 -54.49
C LYS A 238 -2.90 25.58 -53.48
N VAL A 239 -3.86 25.03 -52.74
CA VAL A 239 -3.64 23.94 -51.78
C VAL A 239 -3.56 22.62 -52.56
N VAL A 240 -2.37 22.03 -52.64
CA VAL A 240 -2.16 20.70 -53.21
C VAL A 240 -2.40 19.66 -52.11
N LYS A 241 -3.24 18.66 -52.37
CA LYS A 241 -3.43 17.53 -51.45
C LYS A 241 -2.13 16.69 -51.43
N PRO A 242 -1.60 16.31 -50.26
CA PRO A 242 -0.45 15.43 -50.20
C PRO A 242 -0.82 14.06 -50.79
N ASN A 243 0.03 13.55 -51.68
CA ASN A 243 -0.13 12.21 -52.26
C ASN A 243 0.01 11.16 -51.15
N ARG A 244 -1.05 10.36 -50.96
CA ARG A 244 -1.13 9.24 -50.01
C ARG A 244 -0.29 8.00 -50.39
N ALA A 245 0.45 8.05 -51.50
CA ALA A 245 1.16 6.89 -52.05
C ALA A 245 2.56 6.66 -51.43
N SER A 246 2.80 7.12 -50.20
CA SER A 246 4.10 6.94 -49.51
C SER A 246 3.96 6.44 -48.07
N GLU A 247 2.82 5.82 -47.75
CA GLU A 247 2.72 5.00 -46.54
C GLU A 247 3.47 3.68 -46.81
N PRO A 248 4.39 3.24 -45.94
CA PRO A 248 4.96 1.90 -46.06
C PRO A 248 3.87 0.87 -45.76
N ASP A 249 3.69 -0.10 -46.65
CA ASP A 249 2.84 -1.28 -46.41
C ASP A 249 3.32 -1.99 -45.14
N LEU A 250 2.53 -1.88 -44.07
CA LEU A 250 2.65 -2.71 -42.88
C LEU A 250 1.72 -3.91 -43.08
N GLU A 251 2.18 -4.89 -43.87
CA GLU A 251 1.64 -6.25 -43.79
C GLU A 251 2.24 -6.92 -42.55
N LEU A 252 1.35 -7.28 -41.61
CA LEU A 252 1.56 -8.27 -40.55
C LEU A 252 0.84 -9.56 -40.96
#